data_AF-A0A8J6RF29-F1
#
_entry.id   AF-A0A8J6RF29-F1
#
_cell.length_a   1.000
_cell.length_b   1.000
_cell.length_c   1.000
_cell.angle_alpha   90.00
_cell.angle_beta   90.00
_cell.angle_gamma   90.00
#
_symmetry.space_group_name_H-M   'P 1'
#
loop_
_entity.id
_entity.type
_entity.pdbx_description
1 polymer ?
#
loop_
_entity_poly.entity_id
_entity_poly.type
_entity_poly.pdbx_seq_one_letter_code
_entity_poly.pdbx_strand_id
1 'polypeptide(L)'
;MEEKRSLSDFTIEQFIAPIAARTITLNILAGEPGLFVVTGQPSTGKTTTLFVIAQQAWLQGIPITLLTSDQNLLEQMHFALPRDWIVQYVDGTEQAWEDAVNQKIIANPGMGMITDQLIGFNNAKAAMKAAQADHWVLACLDTPFVGLDVLYVLRALGYSTPDLVENLVGVLSQMLLPRLCGDCGQPAPATLAETLLIYPDSHKPREIWREVGCPVCENRGVGGGWRYGRCALFEVLQIDDEVRLIVEDYLERGNLGRPPTHKHFTLREGSRELVKEGIVGIQTYQREVLQNPLLRVQHFWEQESLRAERLQGMFGRFVTQQLVDKLMLQADFESIVEGERRDVTCFFCDVRGFTTRAEKSSAVDLFATLNCYFQEIIDIVFQYQGTVDKFIGDAVMVVFGAPLAQENHALYAVQCAIAIQQKVAKINLTQPTPPIHLGIGINSGEVIAGCIGSARRMDYTVLGDVINVAARLESQAQPNQILLGLATYAAVQSTIDCQGVGAIHLKGKAEPVEVFEVIYSQEQN
;
A
#
# COMPACT_ATOMS: atom_id res chain seq x y z
N MET A 1 -35.96 17.86 -36.59
CA MET A 1 -35.25 17.25 -35.45
C MET A 1 -34.08 16.50 -36.03
N GLU A 2 -32.86 16.78 -35.59
CA GLU A 2 -31.71 15.93 -35.94
C GLU A 2 -31.96 14.51 -35.44
N GLU A 3 -31.59 13.52 -36.26
CA GLU A 3 -31.71 12.11 -35.90
C GLU A 3 -30.77 11.81 -34.72
N LYS A 4 -31.30 11.25 -33.63
CA LYS A 4 -30.49 10.89 -32.46
C LYS A 4 -29.47 9.82 -32.86
N ARG A 5 -28.21 9.97 -32.44
CA ARG A 5 -27.20 8.92 -32.62
C ARG A 5 -27.60 7.66 -31.85
N SER A 6 -27.18 6.50 -32.32
CA SER A 6 -27.39 5.25 -31.58
C SER A 6 -26.48 5.22 -30.36
N LEU A 7 -26.93 4.65 -29.24
CA LEU A 7 -26.04 4.36 -28.11
C LEU A 7 -24.83 3.52 -28.57
N SER A 8 -25.03 2.65 -29.57
CA SER A 8 -23.97 1.84 -30.17
C SER A 8 -22.84 2.61 -30.85
N ASP A 9 -23.04 3.90 -31.13
CA ASP A 9 -22.03 4.75 -31.76
C ASP A 9 -20.99 5.27 -30.74
N PHE A 10 -21.25 5.06 -29.45
CA PHE A 10 -20.38 5.45 -28.35
C PHE A 10 -19.62 4.21 -27.84
N THR A 11 -18.32 4.37 -27.57
CA THR A 11 -17.49 3.28 -27.00
C THR A 11 -17.04 3.63 -25.60
N ILE A 12 -16.84 2.61 -24.76
CA ILE A 12 -16.41 2.81 -23.37
C ILE A 12 -15.04 3.53 -23.29
N GLU A 13 -14.17 3.38 -24.28
CA GLU A 13 -12.87 4.07 -24.37
C GLU A 13 -13.02 5.58 -24.57
N GLN A 14 -14.07 6.03 -25.27
CA GLN A 14 -14.32 7.45 -25.48
C GLN A 14 -14.74 8.16 -24.19
N PHE A 15 -15.35 7.41 -23.27
CA PHE A 15 -15.85 7.92 -22.00
C PHE A 15 -14.85 7.66 -20.89
N ILE A 16 -14.37 6.44 -20.70
CA ILE A 16 -13.36 6.05 -19.71
C ILE A 16 -11.99 5.90 -20.42
N ALA A 17 -11.34 7.03 -20.66
CA ALA A 17 -10.07 7.08 -21.38
C ALA A 17 -8.93 6.32 -20.67
N PRO A 18 -8.66 6.55 -19.36
CA PRO A 18 -7.56 5.86 -18.69
C PRO A 18 -7.76 4.34 -18.67
N ILE A 19 -6.76 3.60 -19.14
CA ILE A 19 -6.81 2.13 -19.25
C ILE A 19 -7.09 1.50 -17.89
N ALA A 20 -6.41 1.96 -16.83
CA ALA A 20 -6.58 1.42 -15.48
C ALA A 20 -8.02 1.58 -14.96
N ALA A 21 -8.61 2.77 -15.10
CA ALA A 21 -10.02 3.02 -14.74
C ALA A 21 -10.97 2.10 -15.50
N ARG A 22 -10.74 1.94 -16.81
CA ARG A 22 -11.56 1.07 -17.67
C ARG A 22 -11.43 -0.39 -17.26
N THR A 23 -10.23 -0.87 -16.97
CA THR A 23 -10.00 -2.24 -16.50
C THR A 23 -10.73 -2.52 -15.20
N ILE A 24 -10.64 -1.62 -14.20
CA ILE A 24 -11.38 -1.79 -12.93
C ILE A 24 -12.89 -1.79 -13.17
N THR A 25 -13.38 -0.90 -14.04
CA THR A 25 -14.80 -0.86 -14.40
C THR A 25 -15.25 -2.19 -15.01
N LEU A 26 -14.50 -2.72 -15.98
CA LEU A 26 -14.80 -4.02 -16.61
C LEU A 26 -14.71 -5.19 -15.63
N ASN A 27 -13.80 -5.15 -14.66
CA ASN A 27 -13.72 -6.17 -13.60
C ASN A 27 -14.97 -6.16 -12.70
N ILE A 28 -15.52 -4.98 -12.41
CA ILE A 28 -16.80 -4.86 -11.70
C ILE A 28 -17.93 -5.49 -12.54
N LEU A 29 -17.94 -5.24 -13.86
CA LEU A 29 -18.97 -5.79 -14.75
C LEU A 29 -18.91 -7.30 -14.96
N ALA A 30 -17.72 -7.90 -14.79
CA ALA A 30 -17.51 -9.33 -15.00
C ALA A 30 -18.11 -10.24 -13.90
N GLY A 31 -18.63 -9.66 -12.81
CA GLY A 31 -19.36 -10.38 -11.77
C GLY A 31 -20.75 -10.87 -12.23
N GLU A 32 -21.56 -11.37 -11.29
CA GLU A 32 -22.94 -11.80 -11.56
C GLU A 32 -23.82 -10.63 -12.06
N PRO A 33 -25.00 -10.82 -12.68
CA PRO A 33 -25.83 -9.70 -13.08
C PRO A 33 -26.35 -8.88 -11.88
N GLY A 34 -25.97 -7.60 -11.79
CA GLY A 34 -26.34 -6.70 -10.68
C GLY A 34 -27.23 -5.52 -11.08
N LEU A 35 -27.45 -4.62 -10.13
CA LEU A 35 -28.21 -3.38 -10.28
C LEU A 35 -27.28 -2.17 -10.50
N PHE A 36 -27.50 -1.45 -11.59
CA PHE A 36 -26.93 -0.13 -11.83
C PHE A 36 -27.85 0.95 -11.31
N VAL A 37 -27.33 1.75 -10.38
CA VAL A 37 -28.06 2.89 -9.85
C VAL A 37 -27.42 4.16 -10.40
N VAL A 38 -28.12 4.81 -11.32
CA VAL A 38 -27.68 6.08 -11.89
C VAL A 38 -28.18 7.20 -11.00
N THR A 39 -27.23 7.96 -10.44
CA THR A 39 -27.55 9.20 -9.74
C THR A 39 -27.38 10.33 -10.77
N GLY A 40 -28.46 11.01 -11.19
CA GLY A 40 -28.31 12.14 -12.11
C GLY A 40 -29.55 12.53 -12.91
N GLN A 41 -29.48 13.66 -13.59
CA GLN A 41 -30.50 14.06 -14.55
C GLN A 41 -30.34 13.29 -15.87
N PRO A 42 -31.44 12.99 -16.57
CA PRO A 42 -31.38 12.62 -17.99
C PRO A 42 -30.55 13.63 -18.77
N SER A 43 -29.88 13.19 -19.84
CA SER A 43 -29.13 14.05 -20.77
C SER A 43 -27.81 14.65 -20.27
N THR A 44 -27.32 14.30 -19.08
CA THR A 44 -25.96 14.69 -18.66
C THR A 44 -24.90 13.76 -19.25
N GLY A 45 -23.66 14.25 -19.40
CA GLY A 45 -22.54 13.42 -19.84
C GLY A 45 -22.25 12.23 -18.91
N LYS A 46 -22.70 12.28 -17.65
CA LYS A 46 -22.57 11.21 -16.66
C LYS A 46 -23.55 10.08 -16.94
N THR A 47 -24.80 10.46 -17.21
CA THR A 47 -25.85 9.56 -17.68
C THR A 47 -25.38 8.84 -18.93
N THR A 48 -24.86 9.56 -19.94
CA THR A 48 -24.30 8.93 -21.14
C THR A 48 -23.20 7.91 -20.82
N THR A 49 -22.26 8.21 -19.92
CA THR A 49 -21.22 7.25 -19.52
C THR A 49 -21.83 5.95 -18.97
N LEU A 50 -22.85 6.04 -18.13
CA LEU A 50 -23.45 4.86 -17.50
C LEU A 50 -24.22 4.01 -18.50
N PHE A 51 -24.92 4.64 -19.44
CA PHE A 51 -25.56 3.92 -20.54
C PHE A 51 -24.51 3.19 -21.39
N VAL A 52 -23.33 3.79 -21.63
CA VAL A 52 -22.22 3.13 -22.35
C VAL A 52 -21.65 1.96 -21.53
N ILE A 53 -21.52 2.09 -20.20
CA ILE A 53 -21.08 0.99 -19.33
C ILE A 53 -22.11 -0.16 -19.35
N ALA A 54 -23.40 0.14 -19.22
CA ALA A 54 -24.47 -0.87 -19.30
C ALA A 54 -24.55 -1.51 -20.69
N GLN A 55 -24.28 -0.75 -21.75
CA GLN A 55 -24.15 -1.30 -23.10
C GLN A 55 -23.01 -2.31 -23.21
N GLN A 56 -21.89 -2.11 -22.50
CA GLN A 56 -20.79 -3.07 -22.50
C GLN A 56 -21.22 -4.42 -21.90
N ALA A 57 -21.99 -4.40 -20.81
CA ALA A 57 -22.58 -5.61 -20.23
C ALA A 57 -23.60 -6.26 -21.18
N TRP A 58 -24.42 -5.45 -21.86
CA TRP A 58 -25.36 -5.93 -22.87
C TRP A 58 -24.67 -6.64 -24.04
N LEU A 59 -23.57 -6.08 -24.54
CA LEU A 59 -22.77 -6.70 -25.60
C LEU A 59 -22.12 -8.03 -25.16
N GLN A 60 -21.99 -8.27 -23.86
CA GLN A 60 -21.54 -9.55 -23.29
C GLN A 60 -22.70 -10.55 -23.07
N GLY A 61 -23.92 -10.19 -23.47
CA GLY A 61 -25.09 -11.07 -23.41
C GLY A 61 -25.96 -10.89 -22.17
N ILE A 62 -25.72 -9.86 -21.35
CA ILE A 62 -26.53 -9.59 -20.15
C ILE A 62 -27.75 -8.71 -20.54
N PRO A 63 -29.00 -9.17 -20.36
CA PRO A 63 -30.17 -8.35 -20.66
C PRO A 63 -30.22 -7.10 -19.78
N ILE A 64 -30.61 -5.95 -20.35
CA ILE A 64 -30.74 -4.68 -19.60
C ILE A 64 -32.21 -4.28 -19.46
N THR A 65 -32.62 -3.99 -18.23
CA THR A 65 -33.94 -3.41 -17.91
C THR A 65 -33.77 -2.02 -17.32
N LEU A 66 -34.22 -0.99 -18.02
CA LEU A 66 -34.25 0.40 -17.59
C LEU A 66 -35.51 0.66 -16.75
N LEU A 67 -35.33 1.08 -15.50
CA LEU A 67 -36.38 1.48 -14.56
C LEU A 67 -36.35 3.00 -14.35
N THR A 68 -37.49 3.67 -14.52
CA THR A 68 -37.60 5.13 -14.33
C THR A 68 -39.02 5.55 -13.97
N SER A 69 -39.18 6.62 -13.18
CA SER A 69 -40.48 7.29 -13.01
C SER A 69 -40.69 8.43 -14.01
N ASP A 70 -39.64 8.86 -14.73
CA ASP A 70 -39.73 9.91 -15.73
C ASP A 70 -40.25 9.39 -17.07
N GLN A 71 -41.54 9.61 -17.31
CA GLN A 71 -42.23 9.28 -18.57
C GLN A 71 -41.57 9.92 -19.81
N ASN A 72 -40.90 11.06 -19.65
CA ASN A 72 -40.28 11.81 -20.75
C ASN A 72 -38.79 11.50 -20.93
N LEU A 73 -38.23 10.53 -20.18
CA LEU A 73 -36.80 10.21 -20.18
C LEU A 73 -36.24 10.02 -21.60
N LEU A 74 -36.90 9.20 -22.41
CA LEU A 74 -36.46 8.86 -23.78
C LEU A 74 -36.45 10.08 -24.71
N GLU A 75 -37.35 11.05 -24.50
CA GLU A 75 -37.40 12.29 -25.27
C GLU A 75 -36.21 13.20 -24.92
N GLN A 76 -35.85 13.26 -23.64
CA GLN A 76 -34.76 14.07 -23.11
C GLN A 76 -33.35 13.55 -23.47
N MET A 77 -33.18 12.25 -23.74
CA MET A 77 -31.87 11.68 -24.09
C MET A 77 -31.34 12.20 -25.43
N HIS A 78 -30.01 12.34 -25.54
CA HIS A 78 -29.35 12.73 -26.80
C HIS A 78 -29.05 11.56 -27.76
N PHE A 79 -29.35 10.33 -27.34
CA PHE A 79 -29.10 9.10 -28.09
C PHE A 79 -30.32 8.17 -28.04
N ALA A 80 -30.39 7.24 -28.99
CA ALA A 80 -31.39 6.18 -29.03
C ALA A 80 -30.86 4.90 -28.35
N LEU A 81 -31.72 4.23 -27.57
CA LEU A 81 -31.40 2.95 -26.93
C LEU A 81 -31.45 1.78 -27.93
N PRO A 82 -30.71 0.69 -27.69
CA PRO A 82 -30.90 -0.55 -28.43
C PRO A 82 -32.36 -1.04 -28.31
N ARG A 83 -32.91 -1.57 -29.40
CA ARG A 83 -34.34 -1.97 -29.45
C ARG A 83 -34.69 -3.10 -28.47
N ASP A 84 -33.70 -3.89 -28.08
CA ASP A 84 -33.87 -5.06 -27.21
C ASP A 84 -33.77 -4.70 -25.72
N TRP A 85 -33.49 -3.43 -25.39
CA TRP A 85 -33.55 -2.96 -24.00
C TRP A 85 -34.99 -2.81 -23.55
N ILE A 86 -35.28 -3.31 -22.36
CA ILE A 86 -36.62 -3.20 -21.76
C ILE A 86 -36.68 -1.87 -21.01
N VAL A 87 -37.68 -1.03 -21.29
CA VAL A 87 -37.95 0.18 -20.52
C VAL A 87 -39.23 -0.01 -19.72
N GLN A 88 -39.14 0.13 -18.41
CA GLN A 88 -40.27 0.03 -17.50
C GLN A 88 -40.42 1.32 -16.69
N TYR A 89 -41.61 1.90 -16.80
CA TYR A 89 -42.00 3.05 -16.01
C TYR A 89 -42.53 2.60 -14.65
N VAL A 90 -42.06 3.22 -13.58
CA VAL A 90 -42.36 2.87 -12.20
C VAL A 90 -43.04 4.05 -11.51
N ASP A 91 -44.15 3.80 -10.83
CA ASP A 91 -44.81 4.82 -10.01
C ASP A 91 -43.89 5.27 -8.87
N GLY A 92 -43.93 6.55 -8.49
CA GLY A 92 -43.02 7.14 -7.49
C GLY A 92 -43.16 6.64 -6.03
N THR A 93 -43.95 5.59 -5.78
CA THR A 93 -44.17 5.01 -4.45
C THR A 93 -43.10 3.97 -4.08
N GLU A 94 -42.78 3.85 -2.80
CA GLU A 94 -41.80 2.85 -2.29
C GLU A 94 -42.15 1.43 -2.74
N GLN A 95 -43.40 1.01 -2.57
CA GLN A 95 -43.86 -0.33 -2.92
C GLN A 95 -43.71 -0.62 -4.42
N ALA A 96 -44.04 0.35 -5.29
CA ALA A 96 -43.92 0.17 -6.74
C ALA A 96 -42.46 -0.01 -7.18
N TRP A 97 -41.53 0.71 -6.54
CA TRP A 97 -40.10 0.53 -6.77
C TRP A 97 -39.61 -0.83 -6.27
N GLU A 98 -40.03 -1.27 -5.09
CA GLU A 98 -39.70 -2.59 -4.56
C GLU A 98 -40.20 -3.71 -5.48
N ASP A 99 -41.46 -3.62 -5.91
CA ASP A 99 -42.05 -4.62 -6.81
C ASP A 99 -41.35 -4.65 -8.18
N ALA A 100 -41.02 -3.47 -8.73
CA ALA A 100 -40.34 -3.37 -10.02
C ALA A 100 -38.95 -4.01 -9.99
N VAL A 101 -38.20 -3.80 -8.91
CA VAL A 101 -36.86 -4.39 -8.78
C VAL A 101 -36.95 -5.91 -8.52
N ASN A 102 -37.83 -6.35 -7.61
CA ASN A 102 -38.00 -7.75 -7.25
C ASN A 102 -38.53 -8.63 -8.42
N GLN A 103 -39.54 -8.15 -9.17
CA GLN A 103 -40.19 -8.98 -10.19
C GLN A 103 -39.38 -9.10 -11.50
N LYS A 104 -38.46 -8.18 -11.76
CA LYS A 104 -37.79 -8.08 -13.09
C LYS A 104 -36.31 -8.37 -13.06
N ILE A 105 -35.64 -8.05 -11.96
CA ILE A 105 -34.19 -8.17 -11.85
C ILE A 105 -33.85 -9.42 -11.04
N ILE A 106 -34.52 -9.61 -9.89
CA ILE A 106 -34.33 -10.81 -9.06
C ILE A 106 -34.95 -12.06 -9.70
N ALA A 107 -36.14 -11.95 -10.28
CA ALA A 107 -36.83 -13.11 -10.87
C ALA A 107 -36.37 -13.49 -12.29
N ASN A 108 -35.58 -12.66 -12.97
CA ASN A 108 -35.03 -12.93 -14.30
C ASN A 108 -33.62 -12.33 -14.36
N PRO A 109 -32.53 -13.13 -14.30
CA PRO A 109 -31.17 -12.66 -14.08
C PRO A 109 -30.69 -11.81 -15.25
N GLY A 110 -30.98 -10.52 -15.15
CA GLY A 110 -30.61 -9.46 -16.04
C GLY A 110 -30.28 -8.23 -15.19
N MET A 111 -29.65 -7.26 -15.81
CA MET A 111 -29.13 -6.09 -15.14
C MET A 111 -30.16 -4.98 -15.16
N GLY A 112 -30.51 -4.47 -13.98
CA GLY A 112 -31.41 -3.33 -13.84
C GLY A 112 -30.66 -2.02 -13.89
N MET A 113 -31.18 -1.01 -14.57
CA MET A 113 -30.63 0.34 -14.53
C MET A 113 -31.69 1.33 -14.06
N ILE A 114 -31.48 1.94 -12.90
CA ILE A 114 -32.38 2.96 -12.33
C ILE A 114 -31.85 4.34 -12.75
N THR A 115 -32.65 5.15 -13.47
CA THR A 115 -32.20 6.46 -14.01
C THR A 115 -32.84 7.70 -13.41
N ASP A 116 -33.46 7.55 -12.25
CA ASP A 116 -34.08 8.67 -11.55
C ASP A 116 -33.09 9.35 -10.61
N GLN A 117 -33.30 10.65 -10.36
CA GLN A 117 -32.57 11.33 -9.29
C GLN A 117 -32.81 10.57 -7.97
N LEU A 118 -31.73 10.16 -7.31
CA LEU A 118 -31.74 9.50 -5.99
C LEU A 118 -32.20 10.42 -4.84
N ILE A 119 -32.91 11.51 -5.15
CA ILE A 119 -33.41 12.49 -4.17
C ILE A 119 -34.76 12.02 -3.56
N GLY A 120 -35.18 10.77 -3.83
CA GLY A 120 -36.31 10.12 -3.17
C GLY A 120 -35.86 9.02 -2.20
N PHE A 121 -36.49 8.94 -1.03
CA PHE A 121 -36.25 7.83 -0.08
C PHE A 121 -36.63 6.45 -0.69
N ASN A 122 -37.55 6.45 -1.66
CA ASN A 122 -38.23 5.26 -2.18
C ASN A 122 -37.38 4.44 -3.16
N ASN A 123 -36.79 5.07 -4.19
CA ASN A 123 -35.99 4.38 -5.20
C ASN A 123 -34.63 3.91 -4.65
N ALA A 124 -34.02 4.71 -3.76
CA ALA A 124 -32.80 4.34 -3.04
C ALA A 124 -33.01 3.06 -2.21
N LYS A 125 -34.15 2.95 -1.51
CA LYS A 125 -34.44 1.84 -0.61
C LYS A 125 -34.74 0.56 -1.35
N ALA A 126 -35.49 0.65 -2.44
CA ALA A 126 -35.71 -0.49 -3.33
C ALA A 126 -34.39 -1.01 -3.93
N ALA A 127 -33.51 -0.11 -4.36
CA ALA A 127 -32.21 -0.48 -4.91
C ALA A 127 -31.34 -1.23 -3.89
N MET A 128 -31.25 -0.74 -2.65
CA MET A 128 -30.46 -1.38 -1.59
C MET A 128 -31.08 -2.69 -1.08
N LYS A 129 -32.41 -2.79 -0.97
CA LYS A 129 -33.09 -4.05 -0.61
C LYS A 129 -32.85 -5.16 -1.62
N ALA A 130 -32.86 -4.83 -2.91
CA ALA A 130 -32.55 -5.80 -3.94
C ALA A 130 -31.10 -6.24 -3.92
N ALA A 131 -30.21 -5.36 -3.45
CA ALA A 131 -28.81 -5.69 -3.29
C ALA A 131 -28.60 -6.81 -2.25
N GLN A 132 -29.40 -6.80 -1.18
CA GLN A 132 -29.44 -7.86 -0.16
C GLN A 132 -29.96 -9.22 -0.67
N ALA A 133 -30.45 -9.30 -1.92
CA ALA A 133 -30.99 -10.52 -2.55
C ALA A 133 -30.02 -11.11 -3.58
N ASP A 134 -28.72 -11.14 -3.28
CA ASP A 134 -27.62 -11.65 -4.12
C ASP A 134 -27.33 -10.83 -5.39
N HIS A 135 -27.75 -9.57 -5.46
CA HIS A 135 -27.37 -8.67 -6.56
C HIS A 135 -26.39 -7.61 -6.07
N TRP A 136 -25.34 -7.33 -6.83
CA TRP A 136 -24.48 -6.22 -6.48
C TRP A 136 -25.02 -4.88 -6.96
N VAL A 137 -24.63 -3.80 -6.30
CA VAL A 137 -24.95 -2.43 -6.72
C VAL A 137 -23.70 -1.70 -7.24
N LEU A 138 -23.86 -1.02 -8.37
CA LEU A 138 -22.90 -0.05 -8.90
C LEU A 138 -23.52 1.33 -8.99
N ALA A 139 -22.91 2.31 -8.31
CA ALA A 139 -23.39 3.69 -8.26
C ALA A 139 -22.38 4.65 -8.90
N CYS A 140 -22.91 5.67 -9.60
CA CYS A 140 -22.09 6.75 -10.19
C CYS A 140 -22.50 8.11 -9.67
N LEU A 141 -21.53 8.89 -9.21
CA LEU A 141 -21.76 10.07 -8.38
C LEU A 141 -21.11 11.34 -8.90
N ASP A 142 -21.66 12.44 -8.43
CA ASP A 142 -21.34 13.80 -8.89
C ASP A 142 -20.15 14.45 -8.18
N THR A 143 -19.69 13.82 -7.11
CA THR A 143 -18.61 14.32 -6.25
C THR A 143 -17.45 13.33 -6.25
N PRO A 144 -16.19 13.82 -6.31
CA PRO A 144 -15.04 13.05 -5.84
C PRO A 144 -15.37 12.37 -4.53
N PHE A 145 -15.07 11.08 -4.36
CA PHE A 145 -15.25 10.45 -3.06
C PHE A 145 -13.98 10.61 -2.26
N VAL A 146 -13.85 11.76 -1.58
CA VAL A 146 -12.72 11.98 -0.68
C VAL A 146 -12.99 11.15 0.56
N GLY A 147 -12.22 10.12 0.79
CA GLY A 147 -12.43 9.29 1.98
C GLY A 147 -13.56 8.27 1.86
N LEU A 148 -14.46 8.35 0.87
CA LEU A 148 -15.73 7.59 0.68
C LEU A 148 -17.03 8.34 1.08
N ASP A 149 -17.13 9.62 0.72
CA ASP A 149 -18.32 10.49 0.88
C ASP A 149 -19.67 9.86 0.45
N VAL A 150 -19.65 8.95 -0.50
CA VAL A 150 -20.81 8.15 -0.96
C VAL A 150 -21.50 7.44 0.18
N LEU A 151 -20.71 6.79 1.03
CA LEU A 151 -21.19 5.94 2.09
C LEU A 151 -21.78 6.78 3.21
N TYR A 152 -21.29 8.01 3.42
CA TYR A 152 -21.93 8.98 4.30
C TYR A 152 -23.30 9.43 3.79
N VAL A 153 -23.43 9.69 2.49
CA VAL A 153 -24.73 10.04 1.89
C VAL A 153 -25.71 8.87 2.03
N LEU A 154 -25.26 7.64 1.73
CA LEU A 154 -26.09 6.45 1.89
C LEU A 154 -26.45 6.21 3.37
N ARG A 155 -25.50 6.37 4.30
CA ARG A 155 -25.78 6.30 5.74
C ARG A 155 -26.79 7.37 6.19
N ALA A 156 -26.70 8.59 5.66
CA ALA A 156 -27.66 9.67 5.92
C ALA A 156 -29.07 9.36 5.38
N LEU A 157 -29.18 8.50 4.36
CA LEU A 157 -30.45 7.95 3.86
C LEU A 157 -30.97 6.77 4.72
N GLY A 158 -30.31 6.45 5.83
CA GLY A 158 -30.80 5.49 6.83
C GLY A 158 -30.26 4.06 6.70
N TYR A 159 -29.25 3.82 5.85
CA TYR A 159 -28.63 2.50 5.70
C TYR A 159 -27.55 2.24 6.76
N SER A 160 -27.46 0.99 7.22
CA SER A 160 -26.41 0.59 8.17
C SER A 160 -25.07 0.37 7.45
N THR A 161 -23.96 0.50 8.18
CA THR A 161 -22.61 0.23 7.65
C THR A 161 -22.51 -1.19 7.06
N PRO A 162 -22.95 -2.26 7.74
CA PRO A 162 -22.94 -3.61 7.17
C PRO A 162 -23.71 -3.72 5.85
N ASP A 163 -24.91 -3.11 5.76
CA ASP A 163 -25.72 -3.15 4.54
C ASP A 163 -25.01 -2.50 3.34
N LEU A 164 -24.27 -1.42 3.57
CA LEU A 164 -23.56 -0.69 2.51
C LEU A 164 -22.34 -1.46 2.02
N VAL A 165 -21.68 -2.13 2.93
CA VAL A 165 -20.40 -2.79 2.74
C VAL A 165 -20.58 -4.16 2.09
N GLU A 166 -21.60 -4.93 2.47
CA GLU A 166 -21.86 -6.25 1.90
C GLU A 166 -22.33 -6.18 0.45
N ASN A 167 -23.13 -5.16 0.11
CA ASN A 167 -23.92 -5.14 -1.12
C ASN A 167 -23.36 -4.24 -2.25
N LEU A 168 -22.41 -3.36 -1.94
CA LEU A 168 -21.78 -2.47 -2.91
C LEU A 168 -20.50 -3.11 -3.44
N VAL A 169 -20.42 -3.34 -4.75
CA VAL A 169 -19.20 -3.93 -5.39
C VAL A 169 -18.35 -2.90 -6.11
N GLY A 170 -18.85 -1.68 -6.25
CA GLY A 170 -18.06 -0.60 -6.78
C GLY A 170 -18.72 0.77 -6.74
N VAL A 171 -17.86 1.77 -6.85
CA VAL A 171 -18.22 3.18 -6.87
C VAL A 171 -17.52 3.84 -8.04
N LEU A 172 -18.27 4.60 -8.83
CA LEU A 172 -17.73 5.48 -9.85
C LEU A 172 -18.00 6.94 -9.48
N SER A 173 -17.03 7.81 -9.72
CA SER A 173 -17.21 9.26 -9.68
C SER A 173 -16.74 9.88 -10.97
N GLN A 174 -17.43 10.94 -11.40
CA GLN A 174 -17.10 11.65 -12.63
C GLN A 174 -17.02 13.17 -12.42
N MET A 175 -15.88 13.75 -12.78
CA MET A 175 -15.68 15.19 -12.95
C MET A 175 -15.46 15.52 -14.44
N LEU A 176 -15.78 16.74 -14.87
CA LEU A 176 -15.46 17.18 -16.22
C LEU A 176 -14.29 18.16 -16.20
N LEU A 177 -13.28 17.90 -17.04
CA LEU A 177 -12.15 18.79 -17.27
C LEU A 177 -12.21 19.38 -18.69
N PRO A 178 -11.84 20.65 -18.88
CA PRO A 178 -11.61 21.20 -20.21
C PRO A 178 -10.53 20.44 -20.98
N ARG A 179 -10.75 20.20 -22.28
CA ARG A 179 -9.77 19.56 -23.16
C ARG A 179 -8.76 20.56 -23.71
N LEU A 180 -7.51 20.14 -23.85
CA LEU A 180 -6.48 20.84 -24.58
C LEU A 180 -6.96 21.11 -26.02
N CYS A 181 -6.75 22.34 -26.50
CA CYS A 181 -7.09 22.67 -27.88
C CYS A 181 -6.06 22.07 -28.86
N GLY A 182 -6.47 21.87 -30.12
CA GLY A 182 -5.58 21.33 -31.16
C GLY A 182 -4.33 22.19 -31.40
N ASP A 183 -4.39 23.49 -31.15
CA ASP A 183 -3.27 24.43 -31.32
C ASP A 183 -2.25 24.36 -30.16
N CYS A 184 -2.62 23.80 -29.00
CA CYS A 184 -1.71 23.52 -27.89
C CYS A 184 -1.18 22.08 -27.94
N GLY A 185 -1.34 21.39 -29.08
CA GLY A 185 -1.05 19.98 -29.27
C GLY A 185 0.44 19.60 -29.29
N GLN A 186 1.31 20.29 -28.55
CA GLN A 186 2.72 19.92 -28.41
C GLN A 186 3.21 20.04 -26.95
N PRO A 187 4.06 19.11 -26.49
CA PRO A 187 4.66 19.20 -25.17
C PRO A 187 5.67 20.37 -25.11
N ALA A 188 5.78 20.99 -23.95
CA ALA A 188 6.70 22.11 -23.68
C ALA A 188 7.52 21.85 -22.42
N PRO A 189 8.72 22.43 -22.30
CA PRO A 189 9.51 22.35 -21.08
C PRO A 189 8.72 22.84 -19.86
N ALA A 190 8.71 22.02 -18.81
CA ALA A 190 8.12 22.36 -17.53
C ALA A 190 9.18 22.58 -16.45
N THR A 191 8.77 23.28 -15.40
CA THR A 191 9.57 23.37 -14.17
C THR A 191 9.65 22.01 -13.49
N LEU A 192 10.64 21.83 -12.59
CA LEU A 192 10.69 20.62 -11.75
C LEU A 192 9.42 20.48 -10.91
N ALA A 193 8.87 21.59 -10.39
CA ALA A 193 7.63 21.59 -9.63
C ALA A 193 6.44 21.06 -10.44
N GLU A 194 6.25 21.53 -11.67
CA GLU A 194 5.21 21.02 -12.58
C GLU A 194 5.44 19.57 -12.97
N THR A 195 6.69 19.17 -13.16
CA THR A 195 7.04 17.79 -13.45
C THR A 195 6.63 16.87 -12.29
N LEU A 196 6.90 17.27 -11.05
CA LEU A 196 6.55 16.50 -9.85
C LEU A 196 5.03 16.39 -9.63
N LEU A 197 4.23 17.32 -10.16
CA LEU A 197 2.76 17.21 -10.11
C LEU A 197 2.24 16.03 -10.94
N ILE A 198 2.90 15.72 -12.05
CA ILE A 198 2.50 14.67 -13.01
C ILE A 198 3.30 13.37 -12.82
N TYR A 199 4.58 13.50 -12.45
CA TYR A 199 5.53 12.41 -12.23
C TYR A 199 6.17 12.58 -10.84
N PRO A 200 5.51 12.11 -9.77
CA PRO A 200 5.98 12.29 -8.38
C PRO A 200 7.42 11.79 -8.15
N ASP A 201 7.84 10.74 -8.86
CA ASP A 201 9.16 10.12 -8.71
C ASP A 201 10.23 10.73 -9.63
N SER A 202 9.91 11.79 -10.38
CA SER A 202 10.87 12.40 -11.31
C SER A 202 11.87 13.31 -10.59
N HIS A 203 13.17 13.06 -10.77
CA HIS A 203 14.23 13.92 -10.20
C HIS A 203 14.69 15.05 -11.13
N LYS A 204 14.17 15.12 -12.35
CA LYS A 204 14.52 16.15 -13.34
C LYS A 204 13.29 16.71 -14.03
N PRO A 205 13.36 17.97 -14.52
CA PRO A 205 12.33 18.53 -15.38
C PRO A 205 12.06 17.62 -16.60
N ARG A 206 10.79 17.54 -17.02
CA ARG A 206 10.35 16.84 -18.23
C ARG A 206 9.53 17.77 -19.11
N GLU A 207 9.38 17.41 -20.37
CA GLU A 207 8.37 18.04 -21.23
C GLU A 207 6.98 17.50 -20.86
N ILE A 208 6.01 18.40 -20.77
CA ILE A 208 4.61 18.08 -20.50
C ILE A 208 3.70 18.96 -21.37
N TRP A 209 2.46 18.57 -21.54
CA TRP A 209 1.48 19.33 -22.29
C TRP A 209 1.09 20.60 -21.54
N ARG A 210 1.31 21.77 -22.15
CA ARG A 210 1.00 23.09 -21.56
C ARG A 210 0.09 23.89 -22.50
N GLU A 211 -0.84 24.63 -21.94
CA GLU A 211 -1.78 25.51 -22.64
C GLU A 211 -1.14 26.86 -23.01
N VAL A 212 -0.02 26.81 -23.71
CA VAL A 212 0.79 27.97 -24.09
C VAL A 212 0.97 28.00 -25.60
N GLY A 213 1.01 29.20 -26.18
CA GLY A 213 1.40 29.40 -27.59
C GLY A 213 0.25 29.51 -28.60
N CYS A 214 -1.00 29.32 -28.18
CA CYS A 214 -2.15 29.54 -29.07
C CYS A 214 -2.99 30.78 -28.69
N PRO A 215 -3.70 31.41 -29.66
CA PRO A 215 -4.51 32.61 -29.43
C PRO A 215 -5.70 32.38 -28.49
N VAL A 216 -6.11 31.11 -28.33
CA VAL A 216 -7.24 30.73 -27.48
C VAL A 216 -6.81 30.59 -26.02
N CYS A 217 -5.65 30.00 -25.78
CA CYS A 217 -5.21 29.64 -24.44
C CYS A 217 -4.45 30.76 -23.77
N GLU A 218 -3.64 31.57 -24.48
CA GLU A 218 -2.84 32.70 -23.96
C GLU A 218 -2.48 32.61 -22.45
N ASN A 219 -1.94 31.47 -21.98
CA ASN A 219 -1.61 31.21 -20.56
C ASN A 219 -2.79 31.25 -19.55
N ARG A 220 -4.03 31.33 -20.00
CA ARG A 220 -5.26 31.27 -19.21
C ARG A 220 -5.84 29.86 -19.10
N GLY A 221 -5.42 28.96 -19.99
CA GLY A 221 -6.01 27.63 -20.18
C GLY A 221 -7.36 27.70 -20.91
N VAL A 222 -7.78 26.59 -21.51
CA VAL A 222 -9.09 26.48 -22.15
C VAL A 222 -10.18 26.44 -21.09
N GLY A 223 -10.93 27.53 -20.91
CA GLY A 223 -12.11 27.58 -20.03
C GLY A 223 -13.32 26.84 -20.59
N GLY A 224 -13.13 25.66 -21.19
CA GLY A 224 -14.22 24.84 -21.73
C GLY A 224 -15.07 25.55 -22.79
N GLY A 225 -14.48 26.43 -23.59
CA GLY A 225 -15.20 27.06 -24.71
C GLY A 225 -15.80 26.00 -25.64
N TRP A 226 -17.01 26.28 -26.16
CA TRP A 226 -17.82 25.38 -27.02
C TRP A 226 -17.04 24.68 -28.15
N ARG A 227 -15.91 25.23 -28.58
CA ARG A 227 -15.12 24.76 -29.73
C ARG A 227 -14.26 23.50 -29.47
N TYR A 228 -13.86 23.24 -28.22
CA TYR A 228 -12.93 22.13 -27.89
C TYR A 228 -13.50 21.07 -26.94
N GLY A 229 -14.64 21.37 -26.29
CA GLY A 229 -15.37 20.41 -25.45
C GLY A 229 -14.73 20.10 -24.09
N ARG A 230 -15.32 19.12 -23.39
CA ARG A 230 -14.86 18.64 -22.08
C ARG A 230 -14.49 17.15 -22.18
N CYS A 231 -13.60 16.69 -21.32
CA CYS A 231 -13.34 15.27 -21.09
C CYS A 231 -13.80 14.91 -19.69
N ALA A 232 -14.13 13.65 -19.49
CA ALA A 232 -14.52 13.13 -18.21
C ALA A 232 -13.30 12.53 -17.50
N LEU A 233 -13.18 12.87 -16.23
CA LEU A 233 -12.20 12.36 -15.29
C LEU A 233 -12.93 11.40 -14.35
N PHE A 234 -12.38 10.19 -14.17
CA PHE A 234 -13.04 9.13 -13.39
C PHE A 234 -12.26 8.78 -12.14
N GLU A 235 -13.02 8.55 -11.08
CA GLU A 235 -12.62 7.73 -9.96
C GLU A 235 -13.36 6.40 -10.06
N VAL A 236 -12.65 5.29 -9.84
CA VAL A 236 -13.26 3.97 -9.82
C VAL A 236 -12.72 3.21 -8.63
N LEU A 237 -13.60 2.72 -7.76
CA LEU A 237 -13.28 1.80 -6.68
C LEU A 237 -14.05 0.52 -6.89
N GLN A 238 -13.34 -0.61 -7.00
CA GLN A 238 -13.91 -1.94 -6.85
C GLN A 238 -13.91 -2.32 -5.37
N ILE A 239 -15.04 -2.80 -4.87
CA ILE A 239 -15.21 -3.25 -3.49
C ILE A 239 -15.41 -4.77 -3.53
N ASP A 240 -14.40 -5.49 -3.08
CA ASP A 240 -14.40 -6.93 -2.84
C ASP A 240 -13.98 -7.21 -1.39
N ASP A 241 -13.78 -8.47 -1.01
CA ASP A 241 -13.47 -8.85 0.36
C ASP A 241 -12.25 -8.12 0.95
N GLU A 242 -11.23 -7.80 0.13
CA GLU A 242 -10.04 -7.08 0.58
C GLU A 242 -10.36 -5.60 0.84
N VAL A 243 -11.02 -4.94 -0.11
CA VAL A 243 -11.38 -3.52 0.01
C VAL A 243 -12.48 -3.31 1.05
N ARG A 244 -13.34 -4.31 1.26
CA ARG A 244 -14.46 -4.27 2.20
C ARG A 244 -13.99 -3.95 3.63
N LEU A 245 -12.93 -4.61 4.09
CA LEU A 245 -12.33 -4.36 5.40
C LEU A 245 -11.82 -2.92 5.56
N ILE A 246 -11.27 -2.34 4.49
CA ILE A 246 -10.77 -0.95 4.47
C ILE A 246 -11.93 0.03 4.57
N VAL A 247 -13.02 -0.26 3.85
CA VAL A 247 -14.24 0.55 3.85
C VAL A 247 -14.93 0.50 5.23
N GLU A 248 -15.00 -0.69 5.84
CA GLU A 248 -15.54 -0.87 7.20
C GLU A 248 -14.74 -0.07 8.24
N ASP A 249 -13.41 -0.20 8.26
CA ASP A 249 -12.54 0.55 9.18
C ASP A 249 -12.72 2.06 9.03
N TYR A 250 -12.87 2.54 7.78
CA TYR A 250 -13.17 3.93 7.52
C TYR A 250 -14.53 4.36 8.09
N LEU A 251 -15.58 3.59 7.87
CA LEU A 251 -16.93 3.94 8.31
C LEU A 251 -17.11 3.87 9.83
N GLU A 252 -16.37 2.99 10.49
CA GLU A 252 -16.42 2.83 11.95
C GLU A 252 -15.48 3.78 12.68
N ARG A 253 -14.26 3.96 12.16
CA ARG A 253 -13.14 4.61 12.89
C ARG A 253 -12.65 5.89 12.23
N GLY A 254 -13.15 6.22 11.04
CA GLY A 254 -12.73 7.39 10.27
C GLY A 254 -11.35 7.26 9.64
N ASN A 255 -10.78 6.05 9.63
CA ASN A 255 -9.44 5.77 9.11
C ASN A 255 -9.54 5.15 7.72
N LEU A 256 -9.29 5.93 6.66
CA LEU A 256 -9.28 5.37 5.31
C LEU A 256 -7.88 4.80 5.03
N GLY A 257 -7.74 3.48 5.15
CA GLY A 257 -6.61 2.77 4.58
C GLY A 257 -6.55 2.96 3.05
N ARG A 258 -5.38 2.84 2.44
CA ARG A 258 -5.25 2.98 0.98
C ARG A 258 -5.71 1.69 0.29
N PRO A 259 -6.78 1.70 -0.52
CA PRO A 259 -7.14 0.51 -1.28
C PRO A 259 -6.04 0.13 -2.28
N PRO A 260 -5.95 -1.15 -2.68
CA PRO A 260 -4.98 -1.58 -3.68
C PRO A 260 -5.14 -0.81 -4.99
N THR A 261 -4.03 -0.43 -5.63
CA THR A 261 -4.04 0.37 -6.88
C THR A 261 -4.71 -0.33 -8.07
N HIS A 262 -4.82 -1.66 -8.02
CA HIS A 262 -5.54 -2.45 -9.02
C HIS A 262 -7.05 -2.55 -8.74
N LYS A 263 -7.51 -2.00 -7.60
CA LYS A 263 -8.90 -1.92 -7.16
C LYS A 263 -9.41 -0.49 -7.09
N HIS A 264 -8.53 0.49 -6.87
CA HIS A 264 -8.87 1.91 -6.81
C HIS A 264 -8.03 2.71 -7.79
N PHE A 265 -8.71 3.41 -8.69
CA PHE A 265 -8.14 4.42 -9.55
C PHE A 265 -8.67 5.79 -9.14
N THR A 266 -7.77 6.68 -8.73
CA THR A 266 -8.12 7.99 -8.18
C THR A 266 -8.36 9.04 -9.27
N LEU A 267 -9.14 10.08 -8.97
CA LEU A 267 -9.28 11.26 -9.85
C LEU A 267 -7.93 11.93 -10.10
N ARG A 268 -7.02 11.85 -9.13
CA ARG A 268 -5.69 12.44 -9.27
C ARG A 268 -4.80 11.65 -10.23
N GLU A 269 -4.83 10.33 -10.16
CA GLU A 269 -4.15 9.48 -11.15
C GLU A 269 -4.75 9.69 -12.54
N GLY A 270 -6.08 9.70 -12.65
CA GLY A 270 -6.78 9.99 -13.91
C GLY A 270 -6.36 11.32 -14.51
N SER A 271 -6.26 12.36 -13.69
CA SER A 271 -5.94 13.70 -14.20
C SER A 271 -4.48 13.82 -14.59
N ARG A 272 -3.56 13.09 -13.94
CA ARG A 272 -2.18 12.97 -14.40
C ARG A 272 -2.09 12.23 -15.73
N GLU A 273 -2.82 11.12 -15.91
CA GLU A 273 -2.83 10.38 -17.18
C GLU A 273 -3.37 11.23 -18.33
N LEU A 274 -4.46 11.97 -18.11
CA LEU A 274 -4.98 12.90 -19.12
C LEU A 274 -3.98 13.98 -19.51
N VAL A 275 -3.12 14.42 -18.58
CA VAL A 275 -2.02 15.33 -18.89
C VAL A 275 -0.92 14.62 -19.68
N LYS A 276 -0.56 13.38 -19.35
CA LYS A 276 0.46 12.61 -20.09
C LYS A 276 0.02 12.36 -21.54
N GLU A 277 -1.25 12.07 -21.76
CA GLU A 277 -1.86 11.81 -23.06
C GLU A 277 -2.12 13.08 -23.90
N GLY A 278 -1.92 14.27 -23.32
CA GLY A 278 -2.18 15.54 -24.01
C GLY A 278 -3.65 15.88 -24.20
N ILE A 279 -4.53 15.23 -23.44
CA ILE A 279 -5.97 15.52 -23.43
C ILE A 279 -6.25 16.76 -22.56
N VAL A 280 -5.51 16.93 -21.47
CA VAL A 280 -5.58 18.08 -20.56
C VAL A 280 -4.19 18.68 -20.44
N GLY A 281 -4.06 20.01 -20.32
CA GLY A 281 -2.76 20.63 -20.06
C GLY A 281 -2.49 20.87 -18.58
N ILE A 282 -1.22 21.10 -18.23
CA ILE A 282 -0.78 21.27 -16.84
C ILE A 282 -1.45 22.47 -16.15
N GLN A 283 -1.78 23.55 -16.85
CA GLN A 283 -2.38 24.73 -16.24
C GLN A 283 -3.85 24.47 -15.89
N THR A 284 -4.57 23.74 -16.72
CA THR A 284 -5.93 23.24 -16.43
C THR A 284 -5.89 22.23 -15.30
N TYR A 285 -4.90 21.34 -15.25
CA TYR A 285 -4.70 20.47 -14.08
C TYR A 285 -4.50 21.30 -12.80
N GLN A 286 -3.61 22.30 -12.81
CA GLN A 286 -3.37 23.14 -11.64
C GLN A 286 -4.61 23.93 -11.21
N ARG A 287 -5.38 24.47 -12.17
CA ARG A 287 -6.59 25.24 -11.87
C ARG A 287 -7.76 24.37 -11.44
N GLU A 288 -8.09 23.33 -12.21
CA GLU A 288 -9.31 22.53 -12.00
C GLU A 288 -9.12 21.40 -10.98
N VAL A 289 -7.90 20.84 -10.89
CA VAL A 289 -7.61 19.71 -9.98
C VAL A 289 -7.03 20.21 -8.67
N LEU A 290 -5.97 21.03 -8.71
CA LEU A 290 -5.31 21.48 -7.47
C LEU A 290 -6.04 22.60 -6.74
N GLN A 291 -6.97 23.33 -7.36
CA GLN A 291 -7.80 24.31 -6.64
C GLN A 291 -9.13 23.73 -6.18
N ASN A 292 -9.51 22.53 -6.66
CA ASN A 292 -10.73 21.89 -6.22
C ASN A 292 -10.63 21.52 -4.72
N PRO A 293 -11.52 22.02 -3.85
CA PRO A 293 -11.43 21.79 -2.41
C PRO A 293 -11.38 20.31 -2.02
N LEU A 294 -12.16 19.46 -2.68
CA LEU A 294 -12.23 18.02 -2.40
C LEU A 294 -10.93 17.32 -2.84
N LEU A 295 -10.47 17.59 -4.07
CA LEU A 295 -9.22 16.99 -4.56
C LEU A 295 -7.97 17.54 -3.84
N ARG A 296 -8.05 18.73 -3.24
CA ARG A 296 -7.02 19.25 -2.35
C ARG A 296 -6.94 18.46 -1.06
N VAL A 297 -8.07 18.08 -0.46
CA VAL A 297 -8.06 17.21 0.73
C VAL A 297 -7.44 15.86 0.39
N GLN A 298 -7.83 15.25 -0.74
CA GLN A 298 -7.20 14.04 -1.27
C GLN A 298 -5.68 14.22 -1.46
N HIS A 299 -5.25 15.36 -2.02
CA HIS A 299 -3.83 15.67 -2.17
C HIS A 299 -3.09 15.74 -0.83
N PHE A 300 -3.65 16.42 0.17
CA PHE A 300 -3.05 16.53 1.49
C PHE A 300 -2.92 15.15 2.15
N TRP A 301 -3.96 14.32 2.05
CA TRP A 301 -3.92 12.94 2.54
C TRP A 301 -2.80 12.14 1.88
N GLU A 302 -2.71 12.14 0.55
CA GLU A 302 -1.62 11.48 -0.17
C GLU A 302 -0.23 11.97 0.27
N GLN A 303 -0.07 13.27 0.51
CA GLN A 303 1.19 13.83 0.99
C GLN A 303 1.54 13.37 2.40
N GLU A 304 0.56 13.35 3.30
CA GLU A 304 0.78 12.87 4.67
C GLU A 304 1.03 11.36 4.72
N SER A 305 0.36 10.56 3.89
CA SER A 305 0.67 9.12 3.76
C SER A 305 2.10 8.89 3.25
N LEU A 306 2.50 9.57 2.17
CA LEU A 306 3.87 9.48 1.65
C LEU A 306 4.91 10.00 2.68
N ARG A 307 4.54 11.02 3.45
CA ARG A 307 5.38 11.55 4.54
C ARG A 307 5.50 10.51 5.65
N ALA A 308 4.41 9.87 6.05
CA ALA A 308 4.39 8.82 7.06
C ALA A 308 5.21 7.60 6.61
N GLU A 309 5.03 7.11 5.38
CA GLU A 309 5.84 6.03 4.79
C GLU A 309 7.32 6.40 4.74
N ARG A 310 7.66 7.63 4.34
CA ARG A 310 9.04 8.10 4.33
C ARG A 310 9.62 8.18 5.75
N LEU A 311 8.85 8.68 6.70
CA LEU A 311 9.25 8.72 8.10
C LEU A 311 9.45 7.31 8.63
N GLN A 312 8.54 6.38 8.38
CA GLN A 312 8.68 4.96 8.73
C GLN A 312 9.93 4.34 8.09
N GLY A 313 10.15 4.52 6.79
CA GLY A 313 11.34 4.03 6.10
C GLY A 313 12.64 4.67 6.60
N MET A 314 12.60 5.91 7.10
CA MET A 314 13.72 6.53 7.80
C MET A 314 13.91 5.96 9.21
N PHE A 315 12.83 5.82 9.99
CA PHE A 315 12.85 5.24 11.33
C PHE A 315 13.32 3.79 11.31
N GLY A 316 12.95 3.00 10.31
CA GLY A 316 13.39 1.61 10.10
C GLY A 316 14.90 1.46 9.87
N ARG A 317 15.63 2.56 9.61
CA ARG A 317 17.11 2.56 9.56
C ARG A 317 17.75 2.77 10.92
N PHE A 318 17.00 3.28 11.89
CA PHE A 318 17.46 3.59 13.26
C PHE A 318 16.84 2.68 14.31
N VAL A 319 15.79 1.94 13.94
CA VAL A 319 15.02 1.04 14.76
C VAL A 319 14.71 -0.19 13.91
N THR A 320 14.82 -1.40 14.45
CA THR A 320 14.56 -2.62 13.67
C THR A 320 13.11 -2.68 13.21
N GLN A 321 12.86 -3.17 11.99
CA GLN A 321 11.51 -3.27 11.42
C GLN A 321 10.56 -4.03 12.38
N GLN A 322 11.06 -5.08 13.04
CA GLN A 322 10.31 -5.84 14.03
C GLN A 322 9.84 -5.00 15.24
N LEU A 323 10.61 -3.99 15.67
CA LEU A 323 10.17 -3.07 16.73
C LEU A 323 9.15 -2.06 16.19
N VAL A 324 9.34 -1.55 14.98
CA VAL A 324 8.35 -0.68 14.32
C VAL A 324 7.01 -1.40 14.18
N ASP A 325 7.02 -2.63 13.65
CA ASP A 325 5.81 -3.43 13.48
C ASP A 325 5.12 -3.68 14.82
N LYS A 326 5.88 -4.03 15.86
CA LYS A 326 5.35 -4.21 17.22
C LYS A 326 4.72 -2.93 17.78
N LEU A 327 5.37 -1.78 17.59
CA LEU A 327 4.86 -0.46 17.99
C LEU A 327 3.60 -0.05 17.23
N MET A 328 3.46 -0.46 15.97
CA MET A 328 2.29 -0.17 15.15
C MET A 328 1.11 -1.11 15.44
N LEU A 329 1.38 -2.35 15.84
CA LEU A 329 0.37 -3.38 16.13
C LEU A 329 -0.14 -3.36 17.57
N GLN A 330 0.65 -2.88 18.54
CA GLN A 330 0.25 -2.83 19.95
C GLN A 330 -0.24 -1.44 20.36
N ALA A 331 -1.42 -1.38 20.96
CA ALA A 331 -1.98 -0.14 21.51
C ALA A 331 -1.27 0.33 22.80
N ASP A 332 -0.49 -0.54 23.45
CA ASP A 332 0.16 -0.27 24.74
C ASP A 332 1.67 -0.03 24.58
N PHE A 333 2.01 1.19 24.20
CA PHE A 333 3.39 1.68 24.10
C PHE A 333 4.14 1.62 25.45
N GLU A 334 3.43 1.75 26.57
CA GLU A 334 4.04 1.78 27.91
C GLU A 334 4.68 0.43 28.25
N SER A 335 4.02 -0.68 27.91
CA SER A 335 4.57 -2.03 28.10
C SER A 335 5.92 -2.26 27.39
N ILE A 336 6.09 -1.70 26.20
CA ILE A 336 7.34 -1.80 25.41
C ILE A 336 8.44 -0.94 26.06
N VAL A 337 8.06 0.18 26.68
CA VAL A 337 8.99 1.08 27.37
C VAL A 337 9.45 0.52 28.71
N GLU A 338 8.54 0.00 29.54
CA GLU A 338 8.86 -0.57 30.86
C GLU A 338 9.71 -1.83 30.77
N GLY A 339 9.56 -2.57 29.67
CA GLY A 339 10.32 -3.77 29.36
C GLY A 339 9.69 -5.04 29.92
N GLU A 340 9.97 -6.16 29.25
CA GLU A 340 9.39 -7.46 29.56
C GLU A 340 10.47 -8.54 29.71
N ARG A 341 10.19 -9.55 30.54
CA ARG A 341 11.05 -10.74 30.64
C ARG A 341 10.89 -11.59 29.41
N ARG A 342 12.01 -11.99 28.81
CA ARG A 342 12.04 -12.90 27.67
C ARG A 342 13.21 -13.83 27.68
N ASP A 343 12.98 -15.04 27.21
CA ASP A 343 14.04 -15.96 26.81
C ASP A 343 14.56 -15.56 25.43
N VAL A 344 15.87 -15.33 25.36
CA VAL A 344 16.55 -14.93 24.13
C VAL A 344 17.82 -15.74 23.93
N THR A 345 18.32 -15.72 22.70
CA THR A 345 19.73 -16.00 22.43
C THR A 345 20.37 -14.75 21.88
N CYS A 346 21.53 -14.39 22.39
CA CYS A 346 22.32 -13.29 21.85
C CYS A 346 23.68 -13.79 21.38
N PHE A 347 24.23 -13.14 20.37
CA PHE A 347 25.63 -13.28 20.06
C PHE A 347 26.32 -11.93 19.87
N PHE A 348 27.61 -11.92 20.19
CA PHE A 348 28.54 -10.88 19.79
C PHE A 348 29.46 -11.42 18.70
N CYS A 349 29.73 -10.60 17.70
CA CYS A 349 30.63 -10.91 16.60
C CYS A 349 31.59 -9.75 16.39
N ASP A 350 32.89 -10.01 16.43
CA ASP A 350 33.92 -8.97 16.35
C ASP A 350 35.07 -9.37 15.40
N VAL A 351 35.73 -8.36 14.82
CA VAL A 351 36.81 -8.53 13.86
C VAL A 351 38.15 -8.70 14.58
N ARG A 352 38.80 -9.83 14.35
CA ARG A 352 40.11 -10.13 14.94
C ARG A 352 41.21 -9.26 14.34
N GLY A 353 41.94 -8.57 15.22
CA GLY A 353 43.06 -7.71 14.83
C GLY A 353 42.65 -6.37 14.20
N PHE A 354 41.37 -5.98 14.31
CA PHE A 354 40.87 -4.77 13.69
C PHE A 354 41.57 -3.49 14.16
N THR A 355 41.87 -3.37 15.46
CA THR A 355 42.53 -2.19 16.02
C THR A 355 43.87 -1.93 15.33
N THR A 356 44.67 -2.96 15.12
CA THR A 356 45.96 -2.87 14.39
C THR A 356 45.77 -2.53 12.91
N ARG A 357 44.63 -2.91 12.31
CA ARG A 357 44.28 -2.55 10.92
C ARG A 357 43.80 -1.09 10.82
N ALA A 358 43.04 -0.62 11.81
CA ALA A 358 42.56 0.76 11.90
C ALA A 358 43.72 1.76 12.00
N GLU A 359 44.78 1.43 12.74
CA GLU A 359 46.00 2.26 12.84
C GLU A 359 46.74 2.46 11.50
N LYS A 360 46.56 1.55 10.54
CA LYS A 360 47.29 1.52 9.26
C LYS A 360 46.45 1.97 8.06
N SER A 361 45.16 2.23 8.25
CA SER A 361 44.20 2.54 7.18
C SER A 361 43.77 4.00 7.21
N SER A 362 43.37 4.56 6.07
CA SER A 362 42.71 5.87 6.07
C SER A 362 41.32 5.76 6.71
N ALA A 363 40.83 6.82 7.36
CA ALA A 363 39.50 6.81 8.00
C ALA A 363 38.37 6.54 6.99
N VAL A 364 38.52 7.00 5.73
CA VAL A 364 37.54 6.79 4.65
C VAL A 364 37.50 5.33 4.22
N ASP A 365 38.66 4.72 4.01
CA ASP A 365 38.74 3.31 3.58
C ASP A 365 38.28 2.37 4.70
N LEU A 366 38.60 2.70 5.96
CA LEU A 366 38.15 1.96 7.13
C LEU A 366 36.62 2.00 7.26
N PHE A 367 36.02 3.19 7.08
CA PHE A 367 34.58 3.37 7.13
C PHE A 367 33.86 2.64 5.99
N ALA A 368 34.39 2.68 4.77
CA ALA A 368 33.85 1.94 3.63
C ALA A 368 33.94 0.42 3.84
N THR A 369 35.07 -0.06 4.36
CA THR A 369 35.28 -1.49 4.66
C THR A 369 34.30 -1.99 5.72
N LEU A 370 34.14 -1.24 6.82
CA LEU A 370 33.20 -1.57 7.88
C LEU A 370 31.76 -1.63 7.37
N ASN A 371 31.31 -0.64 6.58
CA ASN A 371 29.95 -0.64 6.07
C ASN A 371 29.68 -1.78 5.08
N CYS A 372 30.63 -2.08 4.19
CA CYS A 372 30.50 -3.21 3.27
C CYS A 372 30.41 -4.54 4.03
N TYR A 373 31.23 -4.70 5.06
CA TYR A 373 31.23 -5.89 5.90
C TYR A 373 29.96 -6.01 6.77
N PHE A 374 29.52 -4.92 7.41
CA PHE A 374 28.29 -4.92 8.21
C PHE A 374 27.06 -5.17 7.35
N GLN A 375 27.00 -4.66 6.12
CA GLN A 375 25.90 -4.95 5.21
C GLN A 375 25.71 -6.46 5.02
N GLU A 376 26.78 -7.19 4.72
CA GLU A 376 26.73 -8.65 4.51
C GLU A 376 26.30 -9.41 5.78
N ILE A 377 26.71 -8.95 6.96
CA ILE A 377 26.23 -9.53 8.23
C ILE A 377 24.76 -9.26 8.46
N ILE A 378 24.34 -8.01 8.30
CA ILE A 378 22.96 -7.58 8.57
C ILE A 378 22.00 -8.37 7.67
N ASP A 379 22.34 -8.53 6.39
CA ASP A 379 21.53 -9.31 5.45
C ASP A 379 21.36 -10.77 5.90
N ILE A 380 22.43 -11.39 6.41
CA ILE A 380 22.36 -12.76 6.98
C ILE A 380 21.53 -12.77 8.27
N VAL A 381 21.75 -11.82 9.17
CA VAL A 381 21.01 -11.73 10.43
C VAL A 381 19.51 -11.66 10.16
N PHE A 382 19.08 -10.84 9.19
CA PHE A 382 17.68 -10.75 8.80
C PHE A 382 17.16 -12.03 8.13
N GLN A 383 17.98 -12.74 7.35
CA GLN A 383 17.61 -14.04 6.78
C GLN A 383 17.27 -15.07 7.87
N TYR A 384 17.98 -15.03 9.00
CA TYR A 384 17.72 -15.88 10.18
C TYR A 384 16.77 -15.23 11.21
N GLN A 385 16.08 -14.15 10.83
CA GLN A 385 15.10 -13.45 11.67
C GLN A 385 15.67 -12.86 12.97
N GLY A 386 16.98 -12.61 13.01
CA GLY A 386 17.63 -11.96 14.14
C GLY A 386 17.45 -10.44 14.13
N THR A 387 17.62 -9.84 15.30
CA THR A 387 17.56 -8.40 15.54
C THR A 387 18.97 -7.87 15.81
N VAL A 388 19.47 -6.98 14.97
CA VAL A 388 20.70 -6.23 15.28
C VAL A 388 20.36 -5.22 16.37
N ASP A 389 20.93 -5.39 17.56
CA ASP A 389 20.67 -4.53 18.72
C ASP A 389 21.53 -3.27 18.65
N LYS A 390 22.85 -3.42 18.49
CA LYS A 390 23.76 -2.28 18.27
C LYS A 390 25.10 -2.69 17.66
N PHE A 391 25.78 -1.69 17.11
CA PHE A 391 27.20 -1.73 16.76
C PHE A 391 28.04 -1.16 17.90
N ILE A 392 29.16 -1.80 18.19
CA ILE A 392 30.12 -1.39 19.24
C ILE A 392 31.50 -1.36 18.61
N GLY A 393 31.83 -0.25 17.92
CA GLY A 393 33.04 -0.18 17.11
C GLY A 393 32.94 -1.11 15.89
N ASP A 394 33.81 -2.12 15.84
CA ASP A 394 33.85 -3.20 14.86
C ASP A 394 33.04 -4.45 15.25
N ALA A 395 32.54 -4.48 16.49
CA ALA A 395 31.68 -5.55 16.96
C ALA A 395 30.20 -5.27 16.66
N VAL A 396 29.44 -6.35 16.44
CA VAL A 396 27.98 -6.33 16.32
C VAL A 396 27.35 -7.22 17.38
N MET A 397 26.28 -6.71 18.01
CA MET A 397 25.44 -7.45 18.94
C MET A 397 24.12 -7.80 18.25
N VAL A 398 23.78 -9.09 18.26
CA VAL A 398 22.56 -9.62 17.64
C VAL A 398 21.76 -10.41 18.67
N VAL A 399 20.44 -10.29 18.62
CA VAL A 399 19.50 -10.92 19.54
C VAL A 399 18.42 -11.67 18.76
N PHE A 400 18.07 -12.86 19.23
CA PHE A 400 17.01 -13.74 18.72
C PHE A 400 16.00 -13.95 19.85
N GLY A 401 14.70 -13.91 19.54
CA GLY A 401 13.62 -13.94 20.54
C GLY A 401 13.19 -12.57 21.10
N ALA A 402 13.78 -11.47 20.61
CA ALA A 402 13.34 -10.11 20.89
C ALA A 402 13.51 -9.21 19.64
N PRO A 403 12.61 -8.24 19.37
CA PRO A 403 11.44 -7.82 20.16
C PRO A 403 10.19 -8.71 19.98
N LEU A 404 10.26 -9.73 19.13
CA LEU A 404 9.21 -10.73 18.92
C LEU A 404 9.67 -12.09 19.43
N ALA A 405 8.75 -12.87 20.03
CA ALA A 405 9.08 -14.18 20.57
C ALA A 405 9.41 -15.15 19.42
N GLN A 406 10.37 -16.04 19.65
CA GLN A 406 10.89 -16.96 18.63
C GLN A 406 11.26 -18.28 19.28
N GLU A 407 10.50 -19.35 19.05
CA GLU A 407 10.70 -20.64 19.76
C GLU A 407 12.10 -21.24 19.52
N ASN A 408 12.61 -21.18 18.29
CA ASN A 408 13.91 -21.75 17.92
C ASN A 408 15.06 -20.72 17.94
N HIS A 409 14.99 -19.72 18.82
CA HIS A 409 15.93 -18.61 18.85
C HIS A 409 17.41 -19.07 18.95
N ALA A 410 17.71 -20.11 19.73
CA ALA A 410 19.08 -20.63 19.89
C ALA A 410 19.61 -21.30 18.60
N LEU A 411 18.78 -22.08 17.92
CA LEU A 411 19.16 -22.75 16.68
C LEU A 411 19.43 -21.73 15.58
N TYR A 412 18.54 -20.75 15.41
CA TYR A 412 18.71 -19.70 14.41
C TYR A 412 19.93 -18.83 14.69
N ALA A 413 20.23 -18.51 15.95
CA ALA A 413 21.44 -17.77 16.32
C ALA A 413 22.72 -18.52 15.90
N VAL A 414 22.79 -19.83 16.15
CA VAL A 414 23.95 -20.65 15.80
C VAL A 414 24.08 -20.81 14.28
N GLN A 415 22.99 -21.07 13.57
CA GLN A 415 23.00 -21.16 12.09
C GLN A 415 23.39 -19.82 11.44
N CYS A 416 22.89 -18.71 11.97
CA CYS A 416 23.27 -17.37 11.56
C CYS A 416 24.78 -17.14 11.73
N ALA A 417 25.33 -17.51 12.89
CA ALA A 417 26.77 -17.38 13.15
C ALA A 417 27.63 -18.21 12.19
N ILE A 418 27.22 -19.45 11.88
CA ILE A 418 27.88 -20.30 10.88
C ILE A 418 27.83 -19.64 9.50
N ALA A 419 26.65 -19.14 9.08
CA ALA A 419 26.48 -18.48 7.80
C ALA A 419 27.33 -17.21 7.66
N ILE A 420 27.46 -16.42 8.74
CA ILE A 420 28.35 -15.26 8.80
C ILE A 420 29.81 -15.68 8.56
N GLN A 421 30.30 -16.70 9.28
CA GLN A 421 31.68 -17.19 9.10
C GLN A 421 31.94 -17.67 7.67
N GLN A 422 30.99 -18.43 7.10
CA GLN A 422 31.09 -18.92 5.72
C GLN A 422 31.08 -17.79 4.69
N LYS A 423 30.22 -16.78 4.87
CA LYS A 423 30.15 -15.62 3.98
C LYS A 423 31.45 -14.83 4.01
N VAL A 424 32.01 -14.60 5.19
CA VAL A 424 33.25 -13.84 5.35
C VAL A 424 34.44 -14.60 4.78
N ALA A 425 34.48 -15.92 4.91
CA ALA A 425 35.45 -16.75 4.19
C ALA A 425 35.36 -16.54 2.67
N LYS A 426 34.15 -16.51 2.08
CA LYS A 426 33.95 -16.24 0.64
C LYS A 426 34.40 -14.82 0.23
N ILE A 427 34.12 -13.82 1.06
CA ILE A 427 34.57 -12.44 0.81
C ILE A 427 36.11 -12.37 0.81
N ASN A 428 36.76 -13.04 1.77
CA ASN A 428 38.23 -13.07 1.86
C ASN A 428 38.90 -13.69 0.62
N LEU A 429 38.24 -14.62 -0.07
CA LEU A 429 38.77 -15.22 -1.30
C LEU A 429 38.72 -14.28 -2.51
N THR A 430 37.81 -13.30 -2.50
CA THR A 430 37.52 -12.45 -3.67
C THR A 430 38.10 -11.05 -3.56
N GLN A 431 38.46 -10.60 -2.35
CA GLN A 431 39.02 -9.28 -2.13
C GLN A 431 40.55 -9.28 -2.13
N PRO A 432 41.20 -8.25 -2.71
CA PRO A 432 42.65 -8.08 -2.66
C PRO A 432 43.15 -7.58 -1.29
N THR A 433 42.26 -7.43 -0.30
CA THR A 433 42.60 -6.91 1.04
C THR A 433 42.98 -8.06 1.99
N PRO A 434 43.72 -7.78 3.09
CA PRO A 434 44.03 -8.80 4.08
C PRO A 434 42.77 -9.47 4.64
N PRO A 435 42.80 -10.80 4.86
CA PRO A 435 41.64 -11.55 5.29
C PRO A 435 41.12 -11.06 6.63
N ILE A 436 39.79 -11.00 6.74
CA ILE A 436 39.06 -10.67 7.96
C ILE A 436 38.70 -11.98 8.65
N HIS A 437 39.05 -12.10 9.93
CA HIS A 437 38.66 -13.25 10.75
C HIS A 437 37.78 -12.79 11.89
N LEU A 438 36.79 -13.60 12.24
CA LEU A 438 35.80 -13.26 13.25
C LEU A 438 35.85 -14.20 14.42
N GLY A 439 35.66 -13.69 15.62
CA GLY A 439 35.25 -14.52 16.74
C GLY A 439 33.81 -14.21 17.11
N ILE A 440 33.05 -15.26 17.43
CA ILE A 440 31.64 -15.16 17.79
C ILE A 440 31.43 -15.86 19.13
N GLY A 441 30.72 -15.19 20.04
CA GLY A 441 30.30 -15.76 21.32
C GLY A 441 28.79 -15.70 21.47
N ILE A 442 28.17 -16.84 21.81
CA ILE A 442 26.72 -17.02 21.83
C ILE A 442 26.27 -17.53 23.20
N ASN A 443 25.25 -16.90 23.79
CA ASN A 443 24.65 -17.37 25.02
C ASN A 443 23.12 -17.17 25.04
N SER A 444 22.42 -18.03 25.77
CA SER A 444 20.96 -18.06 25.86
C SER A 444 20.48 -17.96 27.30
N GLY A 445 19.30 -17.38 27.50
CA GLY A 445 18.60 -17.32 28.79
C GLY A 445 17.68 -16.12 28.92
N GLU A 446 17.11 -15.95 30.12
CA GLU A 446 16.18 -14.86 30.43
C GLU A 446 16.88 -13.49 30.48
N VAL A 447 16.28 -12.50 29.84
CA VAL A 447 16.68 -11.09 29.85
C VAL A 447 15.47 -10.18 30.06
N ILE A 448 15.72 -8.91 30.39
CA ILE A 448 14.73 -7.84 30.29
C ILE A 448 14.93 -7.14 28.94
N ALA A 449 13.90 -7.15 28.09
CA ALA A 449 13.90 -6.46 26.81
C ALA A 449 12.98 -5.23 26.87
N GLY A 450 13.51 -4.03 26.63
CA GLY A 450 12.73 -2.80 26.75
C GLY A 450 13.52 -1.56 26.37
N CYS A 451 12.87 -0.39 26.47
CA CYS A 451 13.51 0.89 26.20
C CYS A 451 14.30 1.40 27.40
N ILE A 452 15.57 1.73 27.19
CA ILE A 452 16.39 2.40 28.20
C ILE A 452 16.67 3.82 27.74
N GLY A 453 16.50 4.79 28.63
CA GLY A 453 16.93 6.16 28.39
C GLY A 453 16.04 7.19 29.08
N SER A 454 15.84 8.31 28.42
CA SER A 454 14.98 9.40 28.88
C SER A 454 13.93 9.75 27.82
N ALA A 455 12.98 10.61 28.15
CA ALA A 455 11.98 11.10 27.19
C ALA A 455 12.58 11.75 25.92
N ARG A 456 13.87 12.13 25.93
CA ARG A 456 14.56 12.73 24.77
C ARG A 456 15.32 11.72 23.90
N ARG A 457 15.66 10.56 24.46
CA ARG A 457 16.43 9.52 23.77
C ARG A 457 16.21 8.19 24.48
N MET A 458 15.67 7.23 23.75
CA MET A 458 15.46 5.86 24.21
C MET A 458 16.12 4.92 23.21
N ASP A 459 16.81 3.92 23.73
CA ASP A 459 17.35 2.81 22.95
C ASP A 459 16.62 1.54 23.42
N TYR A 460 15.92 0.86 22.51
CA TYR A 460 15.41 -0.47 22.79
C TYR A 460 16.58 -1.44 22.84
N THR A 461 16.71 -2.18 23.94
CA THR A 461 17.80 -3.13 24.10
C THR A 461 17.45 -4.24 25.09
N VAL A 462 18.31 -5.25 25.17
CA VAL A 462 18.19 -6.35 26.13
C VAL A 462 19.23 -6.21 27.24
N LEU A 463 18.79 -6.40 28.48
CA LEU A 463 19.62 -6.40 29.68
C LEU A 463 19.57 -7.76 30.36
N GLY A 464 20.75 -8.27 30.69
CA GLY A 464 20.85 -9.47 31.48
C GLY A 464 22.29 -9.94 31.57
N ASP A 465 22.53 -10.81 32.54
CA ASP A 465 23.81 -11.49 32.68
C ASP A 465 24.15 -12.34 31.45
N VAL A 466 23.13 -12.88 30.77
CA VAL A 466 23.23 -13.62 29.51
C VAL A 466 24.02 -12.84 28.45
N ILE A 467 23.75 -11.55 28.31
CA ILE A 467 24.40 -10.64 27.35
C ILE A 467 25.88 -10.49 27.68
N ASN A 468 26.21 -10.31 28.96
CA ASN A 468 27.58 -10.17 29.42
C ASN A 468 28.39 -11.45 29.22
N VAL A 469 27.77 -12.63 29.38
CA VAL A 469 28.43 -13.91 29.12
C VAL A 469 28.71 -14.07 27.63
N ALA A 470 27.76 -13.77 26.74
CA ALA A 470 27.99 -13.84 25.29
C ALA A 470 29.15 -12.94 24.83
N ALA A 471 29.20 -11.68 25.31
CA ALA A 471 30.30 -10.77 25.01
C ALA A 471 31.66 -11.31 25.51
N ARG A 472 31.69 -11.96 26.67
CA ARG A 472 32.92 -12.54 27.21
C ARG A 472 33.33 -13.81 26.45
N LEU A 473 32.39 -14.63 26.02
CA LEU A 473 32.67 -15.78 25.16
C LEU A 473 33.28 -15.31 23.84
N GLU A 474 32.71 -14.26 23.23
CA GLU A 474 33.25 -13.64 22.03
C GLU A 474 34.70 -13.22 22.28
N SER A 475 34.99 -12.50 23.37
CA SER A 475 36.36 -12.05 23.69
C SER A 475 37.40 -13.17 23.80
N GLN A 476 36.97 -14.40 24.08
CA GLN A 476 37.84 -15.59 24.17
C GLN A 476 37.92 -16.36 22.85
N ALA A 477 36.99 -16.14 21.91
CA ALA A 477 36.91 -16.85 20.65
C ALA A 477 38.09 -16.47 19.74
N GLN A 478 38.82 -17.50 19.30
CA GLN A 478 39.91 -17.41 18.34
C GLN A 478 39.41 -17.04 16.92
N PRO A 479 40.31 -16.69 15.98
CA PRO A 479 39.93 -16.47 14.58
C PRO A 479 39.09 -17.62 13.99
N ASN A 480 37.91 -17.25 13.46
CA ASN A 480 36.88 -18.13 12.88
C ASN A 480 36.20 -19.08 13.88
N GLN A 481 36.32 -18.83 15.18
CA GLN A 481 35.72 -19.66 16.22
C GLN A 481 34.35 -19.16 16.64
N ILE A 482 33.44 -20.09 16.93
CA ILE A 482 32.12 -19.82 17.51
C ILE A 482 32.03 -20.54 18.85
N LEU A 483 31.94 -19.78 19.95
CA LEU A 483 31.84 -20.32 21.31
C LEU A 483 30.42 -20.19 21.84
N LEU A 484 29.93 -21.26 22.47
CA LEU A 484 28.61 -21.36 23.09
C LEU A 484 28.73 -21.49 24.61
N GLY A 485 27.82 -20.84 25.32
CA GLY A 485 27.52 -21.17 26.71
C GLY A 485 26.67 -22.44 26.82
N LEU A 486 26.66 -23.04 28.01
CA LEU A 486 25.95 -24.31 28.30
C LEU A 486 24.47 -24.31 27.87
N ALA A 487 23.73 -23.24 28.16
CA ALA A 487 22.30 -23.16 27.82
C ALA A 487 22.05 -23.21 26.31
N THR A 488 22.88 -22.51 25.53
CA THR A 488 22.80 -22.56 24.06
C THR A 488 23.18 -23.93 23.54
N TYR A 489 24.27 -24.52 24.04
CA TYR A 489 24.70 -25.87 23.66
C TYR A 489 23.59 -26.90 23.93
N ALA A 490 22.99 -26.89 25.12
CA ALA A 490 21.91 -27.80 25.47
C ALA A 490 20.71 -27.72 24.51
N ALA A 491 20.41 -26.53 23.99
CA ALA A 491 19.33 -26.29 23.04
C ALA A 491 19.63 -26.74 21.60
N VAL A 492 20.91 -26.87 21.21
CA VAL A 492 21.30 -27.15 19.80
C VAL A 492 22.09 -28.43 19.60
N GLN A 493 22.56 -29.09 20.66
CA GLN A 493 23.43 -30.28 20.58
C GLN A 493 22.84 -31.46 19.80
N SER A 494 21.51 -31.53 19.63
CA SER A 494 20.85 -32.56 18.83
C SER A 494 20.88 -32.31 17.32
N THR A 495 21.18 -31.08 16.90
CA THR A 495 21.11 -30.62 15.50
C THR A 495 22.41 -30.02 14.99
N ILE A 496 23.28 -29.53 15.87
CA ILE A 496 24.54 -28.89 15.54
C ILE A 496 25.69 -29.61 16.24
N ASP A 497 26.69 -30.02 15.47
CA ASP A 497 27.91 -30.62 16.00
C ASP A 497 28.69 -29.61 16.83
N CYS A 498 28.97 -29.98 18.09
CA CYS A 498 29.64 -29.14 19.05
C CYS A 498 30.66 -29.97 19.84
N GLN A 499 31.79 -29.37 20.20
CA GLN A 499 32.81 -29.99 21.07
C GLN A 499 32.99 -29.22 22.37
N GLY A 500 33.24 -29.92 23.47
CA GLY A 500 33.56 -29.29 24.75
C GLY A 500 34.95 -28.68 24.76
N VAL A 501 35.06 -27.38 25.05
CA VAL A 501 36.34 -26.68 25.25
C VAL A 501 36.79 -26.80 26.71
N GLY A 502 35.83 -26.87 27.63
CA GLY A 502 36.05 -26.99 29.07
C GLY A 502 35.55 -25.77 29.84
N ALA A 503 35.83 -25.74 31.14
CA ALA A 503 35.39 -24.68 32.03
C ALA A 503 36.39 -23.49 31.99
N ILE A 504 35.91 -22.31 31.57
CA ILE A 504 36.72 -21.09 31.43
C ILE A 504 36.31 -20.07 32.50
N HIS A 505 37.29 -19.47 33.16
CA HIS A 505 37.04 -18.36 34.08
C HIS A 505 36.85 -17.06 33.30
N LEU A 506 35.60 -16.61 33.19
CA LEU A 506 35.29 -15.32 32.59
C LEU A 506 35.46 -14.19 33.62
N LYS A 507 36.06 -13.08 33.19
CA LYS A 507 36.31 -11.91 34.06
C LYS A 507 35.02 -11.48 34.77
N GLY A 508 35.01 -11.46 36.10
CA GLY A 508 33.86 -11.04 36.91
C GLY A 508 32.78 -12.10 37.09
N LYS A 509 33.05 -13.37 36.77
CA LYS A 509 32.27 -14.52 37.25
C LYS A 509 32.99 -15.19 38.42
N ALA A 510 32.23 -15.55 39.45
CA ALA A 510 32.76 -16.29 40.59
C ALA A 510 33.01 -17.76 40.23
N GLU A 511 32.14 -18.34 39.41
CA GLU A 511 32.23 -19.73 38.96
C GLU A 511 32.71 -19.81 37.51
N PRO A 512 33.50 -20.85 37.16
CA PRO A 512 33.84 -21.16 35.78
C PRO A 512 32.58 -21.38 34.94
N VAL A 513 32.61 -20.94 33.68
CA VAL A 513 31.52 -21.20 32.72
C VAL A 513 31.96 -22.34 31.80
N GLU A 514 31.11 -23.35 31.63
CA GLU A 514 31.34 -24.40 30.63
C GLU A 514 31.16 -23.83 29.23
N VAL A 515 32.16 -24.06 28.38
CA VAL A 515 32.23 -23.52 27.02
C VAL A 515 32.30 -24.66 26.01
N PHE A 516 31.55 -24.50 24.93
CA PHE A 516 31.49 -25.41 23.80
C PHE A 516 31.84 -24.66 22.52
N GLU A 517 32.45 -25.35 21.56
CA GLU A 517 32.77 -24.82 20.25
C GLU A 517 31.90 -25.49 19.19
N VAL A 518 31.35 -24.69 18.29
CA VAL A 518 30.60 -25.21 17.14
C VAL A 518 31.55 -25.74 16.08
N ILE A 519 31.30 -26.96 15.61
CA ILE A 519 32.03 -27.57 14.51
C ILE A 519 31.21 -27.41 13.24
N TYR A 520 31.78 -26.74 12.25
CA TYR A 520 31.14 -26.50 10.96
C TYR A 520 32.17 -26.65 9.84
N SER A 521 31.72 -27.12 8.67
CA SER A 521 32.57 -27.17 7.50
C SER A 521 32.82 -25.77 6.99
N GLN A 522 34.08 -25.34 7.01
CA GLN A 522 34.52 -24.24 6.17
C GLN A 522 34.58 -24.78 4.74
N GLU A 523 33.76 -24.24 3.83
CA GLU A 523 33.89 -24.53 2.39
C GLU A 523 35.27 -24.04 1.95
N GLN A 524 36.26 -24.94 1.99
CA GLN A 524 37.55 -24.77 1.33
C GLN A 524 37.43 -25.41 -0.05
N ASN A 525 37.06 -24.61 -1.05
CA ASN A 525 37.57 -24.68 -2.43
C ASN A 525 36.93 -23.60 -3.31
#